data_AF-A0AAV1UTX0-F1
#
_entry.id   AF-A0AAV1UTX0-F1
#
_cell.length_a   1.000
_cell.length_b   1.000
_cell.length_c   1.000
_cell.angle_alpha   90.00
_cell.angle_beta   90.00
_cell.angle_gamma   90.00
#
_symmetry.space_group_name_H-M   'P 1'
#
loop_
_entity.id
_entity.type
_entity.pdbx_description
1 polymer ?
#
loop_
_entity_poly.entity_id
_entity_poly.type
_entity_poly.pdbx_seq_one_letter_code
_entity_poly.pdbx_strand_id
1 'polypeptide(L)' 'MLLTFLEKLPLSQGGKVFVGTSLCLAVCAYPVIQKQRKTGHDLFSSERPQAIVDQEVKARREKLNIK' A
#
# COMPACT_ATOMS: atom_id res chain seq x y z
N MET A 1 9.31 -5.09 -23.17
CA MET A 1 8.04 -5.80 -23.47
C MET A 1 6.79 -4.96 -23.20
N LEU A 2 6.78 -4.07 -22.20
CA LEU A 2 5.60 -3.22 -21.92
C LEU A 2 5.37 -2.14 -22.99
N LEU A 3 6.45 -1.56 -23.53
CA LEU A 3 6.40 -0.56 -24.62
C LEU A 3 5.78 -1.13 -25.90
N THR A 4 6.13 -2.36 -26.27
CA THR A 4 5.58 -3.05 -27.45
C THR A 4 4.09 -3.38 -27.31
N PHE A 5 3.56 -3.52 -26.09
CA PHE A 5 2.12 -3.67 -25.84
C PHE A 5 1.37 -2.33 -25.98
N LEU A 6 1.97 -1.22 -25.51
CA LEU A 6 1.38 0.12 -25.68
C LEU A 6 1.33 0.58 -27.14
N GLU A 7 2.29 0.14 -27.96
CA GLU A 7 2.34 0.49 -29.38
C GLU A 7 1.24 -0.15 -30.21
N LYS A 8 0.75 -1.33 -29.81
CA LYS A 8 -0.32 -2.07 -30.50
C LYS A 8 -1.73 -1.56 -30.18
N LEU A 9 -1.90 -0.67 -29.20
CA LEU A 9 -3.18 -0.04 -28.93
C LEU A 9 -3.41 1.09 -29.95
N PRO A 10 -4.61 1.17 -30.59
CA PRO A 10 -4.95 2.21 -31.56
C PRO A 10 -5.28 3.54 -30.87
N LEU A 11 -4.43 3.94 -29.93
CA LEU A 11 -4.52 5.19 -29.20
C LEU A 11 -3.70 6.26 -29.92
N SER A 12 -4.29 7.46 -30.03
CA SER A 12 -3.55 8.66 -30.41
C SER A 12 -2.33 8.86 -29.50
N GLN A 13 -1.31 9.57 -29.97
CA GLN A 13 -0.08 9.84 -29.22
C GLN A 13 -0.39 10.40 -27.82
N GLY A 14 -1.39 11.27 -27.68
CA GLY A 14 -1.85 11.77 -26.37
C GLY A 14 -2.46 10.68 -25.47
N GLY A 15 -3.16 9.70 -26.04
CA GLY A 15 -3.72 8.56 -25.30
C GLY A 15 -2.64 7.63 -24.76
N LYS A 16 -1.56 7.40 -25.52
CA LYS A 16 -0.40 6.62 -25.06
C LYS A 16 0.30 7.29 -23.87
N VAL A 17 0.47 8.62 -23.93
CA VAL A 17 1.03 9.41 -22.82
C VAL A 17 0.13 9.32 -21.59
N PHE A 18 -1.17 9.53 -21.74
CA PHE A 18 -2.13 9.45 -20.62
C PHE A 18 -2.11 8.08 -19.93
N VAL A 19 -2.11 6.99 -20.70
CA VAL A 19 -2.06 5.62 -20.15
C VAL A 19 -0.73 5.38 -19.42
N GLY A 20 0.40 5.80 -20.00
CA GLY A 20 1.70 5.69 -19.35
C GLY A 20 1.77 6.48 -18.03
N THR A 21 1.31 7.73 -18.04
CA THR A 21 1.33 8.60 -16.85
C THR A 21 0.40 8.07 -15.76
N SER A 22 -0.82 7.66 -16.09
CA SER A 22 -1.78 7.11 -15.11
C SER A 22 -1.28 5.81 -14.50
N LEU A 23 -0.66 4.92 -15.29
CA LEU A 23 -0.07 3.68 -14.79
C LEU A 23 1.09 3.96 -13.83
N CYS A 24 2.01 4.88 -14.18
CA CYS A 24 3.11 5.27 -13.31
C CYS A 24 2.59 5.85 -11.98
N LEU A 25 1.61 6.75 -12.04
CA LEU A 25 1.00 7.34 -10.83
C LEU A 25 0.34 6.27 -9.96
N ALA A 26 -0.40 5.33 -10.55
CA ALA A 26 -1.05 4.25 -9.83
C ALA A 26 -0.03 3.35 -9.11
N VAL A 27 1.08 2.99 -9.78
CA VAL A 27 2.15 2.18 -9.18
C VAL A 27 2.82 2.90 -8.02
N CYS A 28 3.09 4.21 -8.15
CA CYS A 28 3.67 5.01 -7.07
C CYS A 28 2.69 5.22 -5.89
N ALA A 29 1.39 5.34 -6.17
CA ALA A 29 0.36 5.54 -5.15
C ALA A 29 0.00 4.25 -4.40
N TYR A 30 0.10 3.09 -5.05
CA TYR A 30 -0.24 1.79 -4.46
C TYR A 30 0.37 1.54 -3.07
N PRO A 31 1.70 1.66 -2.84
CA PRO A 31 2.27 1.41 -1.53
C PRO A 31 1.82 2.41 -0.46
N VAL A 32 1.39 3.61 -0.84
CA VAL A 32 0.89 4.64 0.10
C VAL A 32 -0.51 4.28 0.59
N ILE A 33 -1.35 3.73 -0.30
CA ILE A 33 -2.73 3.33 0.01
C ILE A 33 -2.77 1.99 0.74
N GLN A 34 -1.99 1.00 0.28
CA GLN A 34 -2.00 -0.35 0.85
C GLN A 34 -1.27 -0.48 2.19
N LYS A 35 -0.34 0.43 2.52
CA LYS A 35 0.35 0.37 3.82
C LYS A 35 -0.60 0.70 4.97
N GLN A 36 -1.06 -0.36 5.64
CA GLN A 36 -1.85 -0.31 6.87
C GLN A 36 -1.14 0.41 8.02
N ARG A 37 0.20 0.31 8.09
CA ARG A 37 1.01 1.05 9.07
C ARG A 37 1.97 1.99 8.35
N LYS A 38 1.79 3.29 8.57
CA LYS A 38 2.72 4.32 8.13
C LYS A 38 3.86 4.40 9.15
N THR A 39 5.06 3.99 8.74
CA THR A 39 6.27 4.04 9.57
C THR A 39 6.43 5.46 10.14
N GLY A 40 6.49 5.60 11.46
CA GLY A 40 6.56 6.90 12.15
C GLY A 40 5.27 7.33 12.87
N HIS A 41 4.09 6.84 12.47
CA HIS A 41 2.84 7.13 13.19
C HIS A 41 2.77 6.39 14.55
N ASP A 42 3.61 5.36 14.73
CA ASP A 42 3.75 4.61 15.98
C ASP A 42 4.73 5.26 16.98
N LEU A 43 5.56 6.22 16.55
CA LEU A 43 6.56 6.87 17.41
C LEU A 43 5.93 7.77 18.49
N PHE A 44 4.65 8.13 18.31
CA PHE A 44 3.85 8.91 19.26
C PHE A 44 2.65 8.10 19.79
N SER A 45 2.71 6.76 19.74
CA SER A 45 1.62 5.87 20.19
C SER A 45 1.39 5.85 21.71
N SER A 46 2.00 6.77 22.46
CA SER A 46 1.78 6.98 23.90
C SER A 46 0.31 7.23 24.27
N GLU A 47 -0.52 7.62 23.29
CA GLU A 47 -1.96 7.87 23.46
C GLU A 47 -2.85 6.67 23.10
N ARG A 48 -2.30 5.55 22.60
CA ARG A 48 -3.14 4.39 22.28
C ARG A 48 -3.74 3.82 23.56
N PRO A 49 -5.07 3.64 23.65
CA PRO A 49 -5.72 3.05 24.82
C PRO A 49 -5.13 1.67 25.13
N GLN A 50 -4.79 1.39 26.40
CA GLN A 50 -4.23 0.08 26.80
C GLN A 50 -5.07 -1.10 26.31
N ALA A 51 -6.39 -0.95 26.25
CA ALA A 51 -7.30 -1.99 25.77
C ALA A 51 -6.99 -2.48 24.34
N ILE A 52 -6.53 -1.60 23.45
CA ILE A 52 -6.17 -1.97 22.06
C ILE A 52 -4.82 -2.69 22.04
N VAL A 53 -3.86 -2.22 22.85
CA VAL A 53 -2.54 -2.84 22.96
C VAL A 53 -2.65 -4.26 23.52
N ASP A 54 -3.46 -4.45 24.57
CA ASP A 54 -3.68 -5.75 25.18
C ASP A 54 -4.39 -6.74 24.23
N GLN A 55 -5.31 -6.24 23.39
CA GLN A 55 -5.94 -7.04 22.34
C GLN A 55 -4.95 -7.45 21.26
N GLU A 56 -4.08 -6.54 20.78
CA GLU A 56 -3.04 -6.89 19.81
C GLU A 56 -2.05 -7.91 20.37
N VAL A 57 -1.65 -7.77 21.64
CA VAL A 57 -0.74 -8.70 22.32
C VAL A 57 -1.37 -10.08 22.49
N LYS A 58 -2.64 -10.17 22.91
CA LYS A 58 -3.37 -11.44 23.01
C LYS A 58 -3.51 -12.13 21.65
N ALA A 59 -3.96 -11.38 20.63
CA ALA A 59 -4.09 -11.91 19.27
C ALA A 59 -2.74 -12.37 18.70
N ARG A 60 -1.64 -11.73 19.08
CA ARG A 60 -0.28 -12.14 18.69
C ARG A 60 0.18 -13.40 19.42
N ARG A 61 -0.11 -13.53 20.72
CA ARG A 61 0.21 -14.75 21.51
C ARG A 61 -0.54 -15.97 21.03
N GLU A 62 -1.84 -15.82 20.72
CA GLU A 62 -2.66 -16.90 20.15
C GLU A 62 -2.11 -17.39 18.81
N LYS A 63 -1.71 -16.47 17.92
CA LYS A 63 -1.07 -16.82 16.63
C LYS A 63 0.27 -17.55 16.79
N LEU A 64 0.99 -17.28 17.89
CA LEU A 64 2.29 -17.88 18.17
C LEU A 64 2.18 -19.15 19.05
N ASN A 65 0.96 -19.57 19.43
CA ASN A 65 0.71 -20.71 20.33
C ASN A 65 1.52 -20.63 21.65
N ILE A 66 1.80 -19.42 22.12
CA ILE A 66 2.48 -19.20 23.40
C ILE A 66 1.38 -19.11 24.46
N LYS A 67 1.30 -20.15 25.31
CA LYS A 67 0.42 -20.19 26.49
C LYS A 67 0.82 -19.15 27.52
#